data_AF-E7BLZ3-F1
#
_entry.id   AF-E7BLZ3-F1
#
_cell.length_a   1.000
_cell.length_b   1.000
_cell.length_c   1.000
_cell.angle_alpha   90.00
_cell.angle_beta   90.00
_cell.angle_gamma   90.00
#
_symmetry.space_group_name_H-M   'P 1'
#
loop_
_entity.id
_entity.type
_entity.pdbx_description
1 polymer ?
#
loop_
_entity_poly.entity_id
_entity_poly.type
_entity_poly.pdbx_seq_one_letter_code
_entity_poly.pdbx_strand_id
1 'polypeptide(L)'
;MQRFGRDLWGRRPVADVMNAEPLVLSLDSNLEQAAKQVTAGLQYPITEDFILVDGDGLYRGLGTVLDLLKAMELRIAQRNRVLRQALVDLKESQAQLVQSEKMASLGHMVAGVAHELNTPLGYVRNNVQLLDQLSAPLVELARSQAALADCLADPACDEARLAQAFEAAAAMREQAAPEQLADDLRQLLDDTLYGLGQIGELVVGLKDFARLDRAMDEAVELN
;
A
#
# COMPACT_ATOMS: atom_id res chain seq x y z
N MET A 1 -66.84 -20.50 -24.23
CA MET A 1 -67.36 -19.23 -24.81
C MET A 1 -68.85 -19.41 -25.08
N GLN A 2 -69.72 -18.85 -24.23
CA GLN A 2 -71.17 -19.07 -24.34
C GLN A 2 -71.73 -18.38 -25.59
N ARG A 3 -72.44 -19.17 -26.42
CA ARG A 3 -72.92 -18.82 -27.76
C ARG A 3 -74.05 -17.76 -27.79
N PHE A 4 -74.42 -17.19 -26.64
CA PHE A 4 -75.60 -16.32 -26.48
C PHE A 4 -75.33 -14.99 -25.73
N GLY A 5 -74.07 -14.63 -25.44
CA GLY A 5 -73.75 -13.45 -24.64
C GLY A 5 -74.27 -12.13 -25.24
N ARG A 6 -74.19 -11.96 -26.57
CA ARG A 6 -74.70 -10.75 -27.26
C ARG A 6 -76.21 -10.63 -27.23
N ASP A 7 -76.94 -11.74 -27.30
CA ASP A 7 -78.41 -11.73 -27.33
C ASP A 7 -79.00 -11.50 -25.93
N LEU A 8 -78.30 -11.93 -24.88
CA LEU A 8 -78.71 -11.76 -23.48
C LEU A 8 -78.40 -10.36 -22.93
N TRP A 9 -77.31 -9.73 -23.37
CA TRP A 9 -76.80 -8.49 -22.77
C TRP A 9 -76.73 -7.30 -23.72
N GLY A 10 -76.89 -7.50 -25.03
CA GLY A 10 -76.68 -6.46 -26.05
C GLY A 10 -77.70 -5.30 -26.07
N ARG A 11 -78.79 -5.39 -25.29
CA ARG A 11 -79.79 -4.32 -25.11
C ARG A 11 -79.71 -3.64 -23.74
N ARG A 12 -78.83 -4.10 -22.84
CA ARG A 12 -78.68 -3.52 -21.51
C ARG A 12 -77.69 -2.34 -21.55
N PRO A 13 -77.93 -1.26 -20.77
CA PRO A 13 -76.94 -0.20 -20.56
C PRO A 13 -75.57 -0.77 -20.11
N VAL A 14 -74.47 -0.16 -20.56
CA VAL A 14 -73.11 -0.53 -20.10
C VAL A 14 -72.98 -0.38 -18.58
N ALA A 15 -73.73 0.55 -17.98
CA ALA A 15 -73.80 0.74 -16.53
C ALA A 15 -74.26 -0.53 -15.76
N ASP A 16 -75.03 -1.42 -16.41
CA ASP A 16 -75.53 -2.65 -15.78
C ASP A 16 -74.48 -3.77 -15.71
N VAL A 17 -73.37 -3.62 -16.45
CA VAL A 17 -72.33 -4.66 -16.60
C VAL A 17 -70.91 -4.16 -16.32
N MET A 18 -70.72 -2.85 -16.18
CA MET A 18 -69.42 -2.27 -15.85
C MET A 18 -69.05 -2.52 -14.38
N ASN A 19 -67.75 -2.61 -14.11
CA ASN A 19 -67.26 -2.50 -12.74
C ASN A 19 -67.39 -1.03 -12.28
N ALA A 20 -68.25 -0.76 -11.30
CA ALA A 20 -68.48 0.58 -10.76
C ALA A 20 -67.34 1.06 -9.84
N GLU A 21 -66.48 0.15 -9.38
CA GLU A 21 -65.32 0.42 -8.52
C GLU A 21 -64.06 -0.19 -9.16
N PRO A 22 -63.59 0.36 -10.29
CA PRO A 22 -62.35 -0.11 -10.90
C PRO A 22 -61.17 0.17 -9.98
N LEU A 23 -60.11 -0.64 -10.09
CA LEU A 23 -58.85 -0.34 -9.43
C LEU A 23 -58.25 0.93 -10.06
N VAL A 24 -57.99 1.93 -9.21
CA VAL A 24 -57.46 3.23 -9.63
C VAL A 24 -56.06 3.41 -9.06
N LEU A 25 -55.09 3.73 -9.92
CA LEU A 25 -53.73 4.08 -9.52
C LEU A 25 -53.42 5.53 -9.87
N SER A 26 -52.89 6.27 -8.91
CA SER A 26 -52.40 7.63 -9.14
C SER A 26 -51.02 7.61 -9.79
N LEU A 27 -50.82 8.43 -10.82
CA LEU A 27 -49.53 8.64 -11.48
C LEU A 27 -48.50 9.32 -10.58
N ASP A 28 -48.93 9.96 -9.49
CA ASP A 28 -48.04 10.57 -8.51
C ASP A 28 -47.49 9.55 -7.50
N SER A 29 -48.07 8.33 -7.47
CA SER A 29 -47.59 7.24 -6.64
C SER A 29 -46.33 6.61 -7.21
N ASN A 30 -45.40 6.22 -6.34
CA ASN A 30 -44.21 5.50 -6.81
C ASN A 30 -44.57 4.06 -7.21
N LEU A 31 -43.74 3.47 -8.07
CA LEU A 31 -43.97 2.14 -8.63
C LEU A 31 -44.16 1.03 -7.57
N GLU A 32 -43.52 1.17 -6.41
CA GLU A 32 -43.64 0.19 -5.32
C GLU A 32 -44.99 0.30 -4.59
N GLN A 33 -45.49 1.52 -4.40
CA GLN A 33 -46.83 1.78 -3.86
C GLN A 33 -47.91 1.31 -4.83
N ALA A 34 -47.73 1.60 -6.12
CA ALA A 34 -48.62 1.10 -7.18
C ALA A 34 -48.66 -0.43 -7.18
N ALA A 35 -47.50 -1.10 -7.13
CA ALA A 35 -47.42 -2.56 -7.02
C ALA A 35 -48.11 -3.12 -5.78
N LYS A 36 -47.94 -2.49 -4.61
CA LYS A 36 -48.61 -2.89 -3.37
C LYS A 36 -50.13 -2.74 -3.46
N GLN A 37 -50.63 -1.64 -4.02
CA GLN A 37 -52.07 -1.42 -4.21
C GLN A 37 -52.69 -2.43 -5.17
N VAL A 38 -52.00 -2.70 -6.28
CA VAL A 38 -52.40 -3.70 -7.26
C VAL A 38 -52.41 -5.09 -6.64
N THR A 39 -51.34 -5.50 -5.94
CA THR A 39 -51.29 -6.83 -5.32
C THR A 39 -52.31 -7.01 -4.18
N ALA A 40 -52.70 -5.94 -3.48
CA ALA A 40 -53.68 -5.97 -2.40
C ALA A 40 -55.14 -5.95 -2.88
N GLY A 41 -55.41 -5.37 -4.04
CA GLY A 41 -56.77 -5.14 -4.56
C GLY A 41 -57.30 -6.21 -5.53
N LEU A 42 -56.45 -7.11 -6.02
CA LEU A 42 -56.79 -8.03 -7.10
C LEU A 42 -57.29 -9.39 -6.61
N GLN A 43 -58.45 -9.83 -7.11
CA GLN A 43 -58.95 -11.20 -6.91
C GLN A 43 -58.43 -12.16 -7.99
N TYR A 44 -58.23 -11.68 -9.23
CA TYR A 44 -57.61 -12.42 -10.33
C TYR A 44 -56.47 -11.61 -10.96
N PRO A 45 -55.21 -11.80 -10.48
CA PRO A 45 -54.13 -10.85 -10.73
C PRO A 45 -53.61 -10.69 -12.16
N ILE A 46 -54.10 -11.49 -13.11
CA ILE A 46 -53.56 -11.53 -14.48
C ILE A 46 -54.58 -10.96 -15.49
N THR A 47 -55.85 -10.84 -15.10
CA THR A 47 -56.96 -10.49 -16.02
C THR A 47 -57.65 -9.17 -15.69
N GLU A 48 -57.26 -8.51 -14.60
CA GLU A 48 -57.85 -7.25 -14.16
C GLU A 48 -56.96 -6.08 -14.57
N ASP A 49 -57.56 -5.13 -15.27
CA ASP A 49 -56.93 -3.88 -15.66
C ASP A 49 -57.16 -2.82 -14.57
N PHE A 50 -56.25 -1.85 -14.48
CA PHE A 50 -56.43 -0.68 -13.63
C PHE A 50 -56.42 0.58 -14.48
N ILE A 51 -57.08 1.62 -13.98
CA ILE A 51 -57.04 2.95 -14.59
C ILE A 51 -55.99 3.81 -13.91
N LEU A 52 -55.27 4.57 -14.71
CA LEU A 52 -54.30 5.56 -14.27
C LEU A 52 -54.99 6.91 -14.22
N VAL A 53 -54.87 7.59 -13.08
CA VAL A 53 -55.36 8.96 -12.88
C VAL A 53 -54.22 9.89 -12.50
N ASP A 54 -54.34 11.17 -12.81
CA ASP A 54 -53.43 12.20 -12.29
C ASP A 54 -53.84 12.65 -10.87
N GLY A 55 -53.11 13.62 -10.31
CA GLY A 55 -53.39 14.20 -9.00
C GLY A 55 -54.75 14.91 -8.88
N ASP A 56 -55.38 15.27 -10.01
CA ASP A 56 -56.72 15.86 -10.06
C ASP A 56 -57.83 14.79 -10.21
N GLY A 57 -57.46 13.51 -10.25
CA GLY A 57 -58.38 12.38 -10.42
C GLY A 57 -58.86 12.18 -11.86
N LEU A 58 -58.26 12.87 -12.83
CA LEU A 58 -58.62 12.75 -14.24
C LEU A 58 -58.00 11.49 -14.85
N TYR A 59 -58.78 10.74 -15.63
CA TYR A 59 -58.30 9.57 -16.35
C TYR A 59 -57.18 9.92 -17.33
N ARG A 60 -56.06 9.20 -17.23
CA ARG A 60 -54.87 9.36 -18.08
C ARG A 60 -54.52 8.10 -18.88
N GLY A 61 -55.06 6.94 -18.53
CA GLY A 61 -54.82 5.72 -19.29
C GLY A 61 -55.28 4.45 -18.58
N LEU A 62 -55.06 3.33 -19.24
CA LEU A 62 -55.29 1.99 -18.71
C LEU A 62 -53.93 1.29 -18.61
N GLY A 63 -53.72 0.54 -17.53
CA GLY A 63 -52.55 -0.30 -17.36
C GLY A 63 -52.96 -1.72 -16.99
N THR A 64 -52.12 -2.68 -17.34
CA THR A 64 -52.28 -4.07 -16.93
C THR A 64 -51.29 -4.42 -15.83
N VAL A 65 -51.57 -5.48 -15.08
CA VAL A 65 -50.62 -6.01 -14.10
C VAL A 65 -49.31 -6.44 -14.77
N LEU A 66 -49.37 -6.92 -16.01
CA LEU A 66 -48.18 -7.30 -16.78
C LEU A 66 -47.28 -6.09 -17.06
N ASP A 67 -47.86 -4.92 -17.38
CA ASP A 67 -47.11 -3.68 -17.59
C ASP A 67 -46.38 -3.26 -16.31
N LEU A 68 -47.06 -3.37 -15.17
CA LEU A 68 -46.50 -3.05 -13.86
C LEU A 68 -45.36 -4.00 -13.47
N LEU A 69 -45.54 -5.31 -13.66
CA LEU A 69 -44.50 -6.31 -13.42
C LEU A 69 -43.27 -6.04 -14.29
N LYS A 70 -43.46 -5.74 -15.57
CA LYS A 70 -42.38 -5.40 -16.50
C LYS A 70 -41.65 -4.12 -16.06
N ALA A 71 -42.38 -3.09 -15.64
CA ALA A 71 -41.78 -1.87 -15.11
C ALA A 71 -40.95 -2.13 -13.84
N MET A 72 -41.44 -2.98 -12.94
CA MET A 72 -40.70 -3.37 -11.72
C MET A 72 -39.44 -4.17 -12.04
N GLU A 73 -39.53 -5.13 -12.97
CA GLU A 73 -38.38 -5.92 -13.42
C GLU A 73 -37.29 -5.03 -14.00
N LEU A 74 -37.66 -4.09 -14.89
CA LEU A 74 -36.74 -3.10 -15.44
C LEU A 74 -36.11 -2.23 -14.34
N ARG A 75 -36.89 -1.81 -13.34
CA ARG A 75 -36.39 -1.00 -12.23
C ARG A 75 -35.40 -1.77 -11.35
N ILE A 76 -35.69 -3.03 -11.06
CA ILE A 76 -34.80 -3.92 -10.29
C ILE A 76 -33.52 -4.18 -11.08
N ALA A 77 -33.62 -4.49 -12.38
CA ALA A 77 -32.48 -4.71 -13.25
C ALA A 77 -31.56 -3.47 -13.30
N GLN A 78 -32.15 -2.27 -13.43
CA GLN A 78 -31.41 -1.02 -13.41
C GLN A 78 -30.70 -0.80 -12.06
N ARG A 79 -31.39 -0.99 -10.93
CA ARG A 79 -30.80 -0.86 -9.59
C ARG A 79 -29.66 -1.87 -9.38
N ASN A 80 -29.86 -3.12 -9.78
CA ASN A 80 -28.82 -4.16 -9.69
C ASN A 80 -27.59 -3.80 -10.52
N ARG A 81 -27.77 -3.23 -11.72
CA ARG A 81 -26.66 -2.77 -12.55
C ARG A 81 -25.87 -1.65 -11.87
N VAL A 82 -26.56 -0.64 -11.33
CA VAL A 82 -25.93 0.47 -10.61
C VAL A 82 -25.19 -0.03 -9.37
N LEU A 83 -25.81 -0.92 -8.59
CA LEU A 83 -25.21 -1.48 -7.39
C LEU A 83 -23.96 -2.32 -7.71
N ARG A 84 -24.02 -3.14 -8.78
CA ARG A 84 -22.85 -3.91 -9.23
C ARG A 84 -21.70 -2.99 -9.64
N GLN A 85 -21.99 -1.91 -10.36
CA GLN A 85 -20.96 -0.94 -10.74
C GLN A 85 -20.33 -0.29 -9.51
N ALA A 86 -21.16 0.22 -8.59
CA ALA A 86 -20.67 0.83 -7.36
C ALA A 86 -19.83 -0.13 -6.50
N LEU A 87 -20.18 -1.43 -6.48
CA LEU A 87 -19.37 -2.45 -5.80
C LEU A 87 -18.03 -2.70 -6.49
N VAL A 88 -17.98 -2.68 -7.82
CA VAL A 88 -16.71 -2.80 -8.56
C VAL A 88 -15.83 -1.58 -8.27
N ASP A 89 -16.38 -0.37 -8.41
CA ASP A 89 -15.66 0.88 -8.17
C ASP A 89 -15.12 0.95 -6.72
N LEU A 90 -15.94 0.51 -5.75
CA LEU A 90 -15.53 0.44 -4.35
C LEU A 90 -14.37 -0.53 -4.13
N LYS A 91 -14.44 -1.73 -4.73
CA LYS A 91 -13.36 -2.73 -4.63
C LYS A 91 -12.06 -2.22 -5.25
N GLU A 92 -12.13 -1.58 -6.42
CA GLU A 92 -10.96 -0.98 -7.07
C GLU A 92 -10.36 0.14 -6.20
N SER A 93 -11.19 1.01 -5.64
CA SER A 93 -10.72 2.08 -4.75
C SER A 93 -10.07 1.53 -3.47
N GLN A 94 -10.66 0.50 -2.86
CA GLN A 94 -10.07 -0.18 -1.70
C GLN A 94 -8.72 -0.81 -2.04
N ALA A 95 -8.60 -1.48 -3.19
CA ALA A 95 -7.33 -2.05 -3.64
C ALA A 95 -6.25 -0.96 -3.81
N GLN A 96 -6.61 0.17 -4.42
CA GLN A 96 -5.69 1.32 -4.57
C GLN A 96 -5.29 1.91 -3.22
N LEU A 97 -6.22 2.03 -2.27
CA LEU A 97 -5.94 2.54 -0.92
C LEU A 97 -4.97 1.62 -0.18
N VAL A 98 -5.22 0.31 -0.19
CA VAL A 98 -4.32 -0.69 0.41
C VAL A 98 -2.94 -0.62 -0.22
N GLN A 99 -2.86 -0.50 -1.55
CA GLN A 99 -1.58 -0.38 -2.24
C GLN A 99 -0.85 0.93 -1.89
N SER A 100 -1.56 2.05 -1.78
CA SER A 100 -1.00 3.33 -1.36
C SER A 100 -0.45 3.29 0.06
N GLU A 101 -1.20 2.68 0.99
CA GLU A 101 -0.77 2.51 2.38
C GLU A 101 0.45 1.59 2.49
N LYS A 102 0.48 0.49 1.73
CA LYS A 102 1.67 -0.36 1.59
C LYS A 102 2.88 0.44 1.12
N MET A 103 2.74 1.25 0.07
CA MET A 103 3.84 2.06 -0.47
C MET A 103 4.31 3.14 0.51
N ALA A 104 3.41 3.75 1.26
CA ALA A 104 3.75 4.71 2.31
C ALA A 104 4.53 4.03 3.46
N SER A 105 4.06 2.86 3.91
CA SER A 105 4.73 2.04 4.93
C SER A 105 6.14 1.62 4.49
N LEU A 106 6.26 1.16 3.23
CA LEU A 106 7.55 0.83 2.63
C LEU A 106 8.47 2.05 2.58
N GLY A 107 7.97 3.22 2.20
CA GLY A 107 8.74 4.47 2.20
C GLY A 107 9.28 4.85 3.57
N HIS A 108 8.46 4.76 4.62
CA HIS A 108 8.89 4.98 6.00
C HIS A 108 9.96 3.97 6.44
N MET A 109 9.77 2.69 6.10
CA MET A 109 10.75 1.65 6.43
C MET A 109 12.09 1.89 5.71
N VAL A 110 12.05 2.20 4.40
CA VAL A 110 13.27 2.50 3.62
C VAL A 110 14.00 3.70 4.21
N ALA A 111 13.29 4.76 4.62
CA ALA A 111 13.88 5.91 5.29
C ALA A 111 14.51 5.53 6.65
N GLY A 112 13.83 4.67 7.43
CA GLY A 112 14.34 4.14 8.69
C GLY A 112 15.63 3.33 8.51
N VAL A 113 15.63 2.37 7.57
CA VAL A 113 16.81 1.56 7.25
C VAL A 113 17.95 2.41 6.73
N ALA A 114 17.68 3.41 5.88
CA ALA A 114 18.71 4.33 5.43
C ALA A 114 19.33 5.13 6.59
N HIS A 115 18.51 5.57 7.56
CA HIS A 115 19.00 6.24 8.76
C HIS A 115 19.85 5.30 9.64
N GLU A 116 19.38 4.07 9.85
CA GLU A 116 20.09 3.06 10.63
C GLU A 116 21.39 2.61 9.96
N LEU A 117 21.48 2.61 8.62
CA LEU A 117 22.72 2.35 7.88
C LEU A 117 23.69 3.53 7.92
N ASN A 118 23.18 4.76 7.89
CA ASN A 118 24.02 5.95 7.91
C ASN A 118 24.78 6.12 9.24
N THR A 119 24.20 5.65 10.34
CA THR A 119 24.83 5.71 11.67
C THR A 119 26.17 4.95 11.72
N PRO A 120 26.22 3.64 11.41
CA PRO A 120 27.45 2.87 11.33
C PRO A 120 28.41 3.34 10.26
N LEU A 121 27.89 3.75 9.12
CA LEU A 121 28.73 4.32 8.08
C LEU A 121 29.47 5.58 8.56
N GLY A 122 28.78 6.42 9.35
CA GLY A 122 29.34 7.64 9.91
C GLY A 122 30.53 7.39 10.82
N TYR A 123 30.40 6.48 11.79
CA TYR A 123 31.51 6.19 12.71
C TYR A 123 32.62 5.36 12.04
N VAL A 124 32.30 4.44 11.11
CA VAL A 124 33.31 3.77 10.27
C VAL A 124 34.16 4.78 9.52
N ARG A 125 33.53 5.77 8.88
CA ARG A 125 34.26 6.81 8.14
C ARG A 125 35.17 7.63 9.06
N ASN A 126 34.64 8.04 10.22
CA ASN A 126 35.42 8.82 11.18
C ASN A 126 36.61 8.00 11.71
N ASN A 127 36.39 6.73 12.05
CA ASN A 127 37.46 5.85 12.53
C ASN A 127 38.55 5.65 11.48
N VAL A 128 38.18 5.42 10.22
CA VAL A 128 39.16 5.32 9.11
C VAL A 128 39.96 6.61 8.94
N GLN A 129 39.32 7.78 9.09
CA GLN A 129 40.03 9.06 9.06
C GLN A 129 40.99 9.24 10.25
N LEU A 130 40.61 8.79 11.45
CA LEU A 130 41.52 8.79 12.60
C LEU A 130 42.67 7.80 12.41
N LEU A 131 42.40 6.60 11.90
CA LEU A 131 43.42 5.59 11.60
C LEU A 131 44.48 6.15 10.65
N ASP A 132 44.07 6.86 9.60
CA ASP A 132 44.98 7.51 8.65
C ASP A 132 45.90 8.53 9.35
N GLN A 133 45.33 9.40 10.18
CA GLN A 133 46.08 10.42 10.93
C GLN A 133 47.05 9.81 11.95
N LEU A 134 46.59 8.79 12.68
CA LEU A 134 47.36 8.10 13.71
C LEU A 134 48.43 7.18 13.13
N SER A 135 48.31 6.75 11.87
CA SER A 135 49.32 5.91 11.23
C SER A 135 50.63 6.66 10.91
N ALA A 136 50.57 7.97 10.68
CA ALA A 136 51.72 8.75 10.21
C ALA A 136 52.92 8.75 11.19
N PRO A 137 52.74 8.97 12.52
CA PRO A 137 53.83 8.87 13.48
C PRO A 137 54.51 7.50 13.51
N LEU A 138 53.74 6.41 13.33
CA LEU A 138 54.31 5.05 13.28
C LEU A 138 55.15 4.83 12.03
N VAL A 139 54.73 5.38 10.89
CA VAL A 139 55.52 5.32 9.65
C VAL A 139 56.84 6.08 9.80
N GLU A 140 56.82 7.28 10.41
CA GLU A 140 58.06 8.04 10.65
C GLU A 140 58.97 7.39 11.70
N LEU A 141 58.39 6.80 12.75
CA LEU A 141 59.14 5.96 13.69
C LEU A 141 59.82 4.79 12.95
N ALA A 142 59.08 4.05 12.12
CA ALA A 142 59.63 2.94 11.35
C ALA A 142 60.76 3.39 10.41
N ARG A 143 60.63 4.56 9.77
CA ARG A 143 61.68 5.16 8.92
C ARG A 143 62.93 5.51 9.73
N SER A 144 62.78 6.14 10.89
CA SER A 144 63.91 6.51 11.76
C SER A 144 64.64 5.27 12.30
N GLN A 145 63.90 4.23 12.68
CA GLN A 145 64.48 2.96 13.12
C GLN A 145 65.20 2.23 11.98
N ALA A 146 64.65 2.26 10.77
CA ALA A 146 65.32 1.71 9.60
C ALA A 146 66.64 2.44 9.30
N ALA A 147 66.66 3.78 9.36
CA ALA A 147 67.87 4.56 9.17
C ALA A 147 68.96 4.26 10.22
N LEU A 148 68.57 4.05 11.48
CA LEU A 148 69.49 3.62 12.53
C LEU A 148 70.03 2.21 12.26
N ALA A 149 69.17 1.26 11.85
CA ALA A 149 69.59 -0.09 11.50
C ALA A 149 70.55 -0.10 10.30
N ASP A 150 70.27 0.71 9.27
CA ASP A 150 71.13 0.86 8.09
C ASP A 150 72.51 1.42 8.47
N CYS A 151 72.58 2.42 9.35
CA CYS A 151 73.86 2.93 9.86
C CYS A 151 74.63 1.88 10.67
N LEU A 152 73.96 1.10 11.53
CA LEU A 152 74.60 0.01 12.28
C LEU A 152 75.17 -1.09 11.38
N ALA A 153 74.56 -1.29 10.20
CA ALA A 153 75.00 -2.26 9.22
C ALA A 153 76.06 -1.71 8.23
N ASP A 154 76.21 -0.38 8.12
CA ASP A 154 77.15 0.30 7.23
C ASP A 154 78.54 0.42 7.89
N PRO A 155 79.58 -0.26 7.38
CA PRO A 155 80.95 -0.14 7.91
C PRO A 155 81.55 1.26 7.77
N ALA A 156 80.96 2.12 6.93
CA ALA A 156 81.34 3.51 6.75
C ALA A 156 80.51 4.48 7.63
N CYS A 157 79.61 3.98 8.49
CA CYS A 157 78.93 4.84 9.46
C CYS A 157 79.91 5.22 10.57
N ASP A 158 80.16 6.53 10.72
CA ASP A 158 80.98 7.06 11.79
C ASP A 158 80.18 7.24 13.09
N GLU A 159 80.89 7.48 14.19
CA GLU A 159 80.29 7.62 15.51
C GLU A 159 79.33 8.83 15.59
N ALA A 160 79.60 9.89 14.82
CA ALA A 160 78.74 11.08 14.75
C ALA A 160 77.40 10.79 14.06
N ARG A 161 77.41 10.09 12.91
CA ARG A 161 76.19 9.67 12.19
C ARG A 161 75.38 8.68 13.01
N LEU A 162 76.04 7.76 13.72
CA LEU A 162 75.38 6.81 14.61
C LEU A 162 74.67 7.53 15.77
N ALA A 163 75.34 8.50 16.41
CA ALA A 163 74.73 9.30 17.47
C ALA A 163 73.51 10.09 16.96
N GLN A 164 73.60 10.71 15.77
CA GLN A 164 72.47 11.42 15.15
C GLN A 164 71.29 10.50 14.83
N ALA A 165 71.54 9.32 14.27
CA ALA A 165 70.48 8.36 13.96
C ALA A 165 69.80 7.83 15.23
N PHE A 166 70.58 7.63 16.31
CA PHE A 166 70.05 7.20 17.60
C PHE A 166 69.19 8.30 18.25
N GLU A 167 69.64 9.55 18.27
CA GLU A 167 68.85 10.69 18.78
C GLU A 167 67.57 10.88 17.97
N ALA A 168 67.63 10.80 16.64
CA ALA A 168 66.44 10.91 15.78
C ALA A 168 65.44 9.79 16.06
N ALA A 169 65.90 8.54 16.18
CA ALA A 169 65.03 7.40 16.50
C ALA A 169 64.42 7.50 17.92
N ALA A 170 65.18 7.99 18.90
CA ALA A 170 64.67 8.23 20.25
C ALA A 170 63.61 9.34 20.27
N ALA A 171 63.86 10.45 19.58
CA ALA A 171 62.90 11.56 19.46
C ALA A 171 61.61 11.13 18.75
N MET A 172 61.71 10.37 17.66
CA MET A 172 60.54 9.83 16.97
C MET A 172 59.77 8.83 17.84
N ARG A 173 60.46 8.00 18.65
CA ARG A 173 59.80 7.06 19.56
C ARG A 173 59.00 7.79 20.63
N GLU A 174 59.56 8.85 21.21
CA GLU A 174 58.87 9.66 22.21
C GLU A 174 57.64 10.36 21.62
N GLN A 175 57.75 10.91 20.41
CA GLN A 175 56.62 11.56 19.71
C GLN A 175 55.53 10.57 19.30
N ALA A 176 55.92 9.38 18.83
CA ALA A 176 54.98 8.38 18.36
C ALA A 176 54.29 7.60 19.49
N ALA A 177 54.83 7.59 20.71
CA ALA A 177 54.29 6.86 21.87
C ALA A 177 53.70 5.47 21.47
N PRO A 178 54.49 4.59 20.84
CA PRO A 178 53.99 3.48 20.03
C PRO A 178 53.16 2.47 20.82
N GLU A 179 53.40 2.33 22.12
CA GLU A 179 52.60 1.45 22.99
C GLU A 179 51.15 1.94 23.12
N GLN A 180 50.93 3.25 23.32
CA GLN A 180 49.59 3.83 23.40
C GLN A 180 48.91 3.84 22.02
N LEU A 181 49.67 4.21 20.99
CA LEU A 181 49.18 4.34 19.63
C LEU A 181 48.77 2.98 19.05
N ALA A 182 49.45 1.90 19.40
CA ALA A 182 49.07 0.54 19.01
C ALA A 182 47.72 0.12 19.62
N ASP A 183 47.46 0.46 20.88
CA ASP A 183 46.20 0.17 21.55
C ASP A 183 45.05 0.99 20.94
N ASP A 184 45.26 2.28 20.69
CA ASP A 184 44.29 3.18 20.05
C ASP A 184 43.92 2.70 18.63
N LEU A 185 44.92 2.34 17.81
CA LEU A 185 44.68 1.81 16.46
C LEU A 185 43.90 0.49 16.50
N ARG A 186 44.20 -0.39 17.46
CA ARG A 186 43.47 -1.65 17.61
C ARG A 186 42.02 -1.39 17.97
N GLN A 187 41.76 -0.49 18.92
CA GLN A 187 40.40 -0.13 19.30
C GLN A 187 39.63 0.48 18.12
N LEU A 188 40.23 1.40 17.36
CA LEU A 188 39.60 2.00 16.19
C LEU A 188 39.28 0.96 15.10
N LEU A 189 40.18 -0.02 14.88
CA LEU A 189 39.94 -1.11 13.94
C LEU A 189 38.78 -2.00 14.41
N ASP A 190 38.75 -2.37 15.69
CA ASP A 190 37.67 -3.19 16.26
C ASP A 190 36.31 -2.47 16.14
N ASP A 191 36.25 -1.18 16.47
CA ASP A 191 35.03 -0.37 16.32
C ASP A 191 34.60 -0.24 14.84
N THR A 192 35.57 -0.14 13.92
CA THR A 192 35.30 -0.10 12.48
C THR A 192 34.73 -1.44 11.98
N LEU A 193 35.32 -2.56 12.39
CA LEU A 193 34.86 -3.90 12.04
C LEU A 193 33.47 -4.18 12.61
N TYR A 194 33.23 -3.74 13.85
CA TYR A 194 31.90 -3.81 14.46
C TYR A 194 30.86 -3.04 13.63
N GLY A 195 31.17 -1.83 13.18
CA GLY A 195 30.28 -1.06 12.31
C GLY A 195 29.97 -1.69 10.97
N LEU A 196 30.99 -2.27 10.33
CA LEU A 196 30.79 -3.04 9.11
C LEU A 196 29.91 -4.27 9.36
N GLY A 197 30.04 -4.92 10.52
CA GLY A 197 29.17 -6.00 10.97
C GLY A 197 27.71 -5.56 11.09
N GLN A 198 27.45 -4.43 11.78
CA GLN A 198 26.11 -3.87 11.91
C GLN A 198 25.48 -3.53 10.55
N ILE A 199 26.25 -2.94 9.63
CA ILE A 199 25.79 -2.68 8.25
C ILE A 199 25.39 -3.98 7.57
N GLY A 200 26.19 -5.05 7.74
CA GLY A 200 25.88 -6.37 7.20
C GLY A 200 24.55 -6.93 7.73
N GLU A 201 24.32 -6.87 9.03
CA GLU A 201 23.07 -7.33 9.65
C GLU A 201 21.84 -6.56 9.14
N LEU A 202 21.94 -5.23 9.03
CA LEU A 202 20.87 -4.38 8.50
C LEU A 202 20.54 -4.73 7.04
N VAL A 203 21.55 -4.98 6.20
CA VAL A 203 21.34 -5.35 4.79
C VAL A 203 20.70 -6.74 4.66
N VAL A 204 21.08 -7.71 5.51
CA VAL A 204 20.44 -9.03 5.54
C VAL A 204 18.97 -8.89 5.97
N GLY A 205 18.68 -8.14 7.03
CA GLY A 205 17.32 -7.88 7.48
C GLY A 205 16.44 -7.23 6.40
N LEU A 206 16.97 -6.25 5.67
CA LEU A 206 16.27 -5.61 4.55
C LEU A 206 15.98 -6.60 3.40
N LYS A 207 16.94 -7.48 3.08
CA LYS A 207 16.78 -8.49 2.02
C LYS A 207 15.71 -9.53 2.38
N ASP A 208 15.67 -9.97 3.62
CA ASP A 208 14.67 -10.94 4.09
C ASP A 208 13.26 -10.35 4.05
N PHE A 209 13.11 -9.08 4.43
CA PHE A 209 11.85 -8.36 4.30
C PHE A 209 11.41 -8.22 2.83
N ALA A 210 12.31 -7.81 1.93
CA ALA A 210 12.00 -7.67 0.50
C ALA A 210 11.62 -8.99 -0.19
N ARG A 211 11.95 -10.15 0.43
CA ARG A 211 11.52 -11.47 -0.04
C ARG A 211 10.14 -11.86 0.50
N LEU A 212 9.83 -11.51 1.74
CA LEU A 212 8.51 -11.69 2.35
C LEU A 212 7.42 -10.94 1.56
N ASP A 213 7.72 -9.71 1.14
CA ASP A 213 6.76 -8.88 0.40
C ASP A 213 6.38 -9.51 -0.97
N ARG A 214 7.36 -10.07 -1.69
CA ARG A 214 7.11 -10.81 -2.94
C ARG A 214 6.26 -12.07 -2.75
N ALA A 215 6.49 -12.80 -1.67
CA ALA A 215 5.71 -14.01 -1.37
C ALA A 215 4.25 -13.67 -0.98
N MET A 216 4.02 -12.51 -0.38
CA MET A 216 2.66 -12.04 -0.07
C MET A 216 1.89 -11.62 -1.31
N ASP A 217 2.52 -10.94 -2.27
CA ASP A 217 1.86 -10.54 -3.51
C ASP A 217 1.51 -11.75 -4.40
N GLU A 218 2.38 -12.78 -4.46
CA GLU A 218 2.10 -14.03 -5.20
C GLU A 218 0.91 -14.84 -4.61
N ALA A 219 0.67 -14.76 -3.29
CA ALA A 219 -0.44 -15.44 -2.64
C ALA A 219 -1.80 -14.76 -2.87
N VAL A 220 -1.81 -13.46 -3.20
CA VAL A 220 -3.04 -12.68 -3.40
C VAL A 220 -3.59 -12.82 -4.82
N GLU A 221 -2.76 -13.16 -5.82
CA GLU A 221 -3.21 -13.39 -7.20
C GLU A 221 -3.97 -14.72 -7.42
N LEU A 222 -4.07 -15.59 -6.41
CA LEU A 222 -4.63 -16.94 -6.54
C LEU A 222 -6.14 -17.08 -6.26
N ASN A 223 -6.92 -16.00 -6.10
CA ASN A 223 -8.36 -16.08 -5.80
C ASN A 223 -9.25 -15.24 -6.71
#